data_AF-A0A6P0M3S9-F1
#
_entry.id   AF-A0A6P0M3S9-F1
#
_cell.length_a   1.000
_cell.length_b   1.000
_cell.length_c   1.000
_cell.angle_alpha   90.00
_cell.angle_beta   90.00
_cell.angle_gamma   90.00
#
_symmetry.space_group_name_H-M   'P 1'
#
loop_
_entity.id
_entity.type
_entity.pdbx_description
1 polymer ?
#
loop_
_entity_poly.entity_id
_entity_poly.type
_entity_poly.pdbx_seq_one_letter_code
_entity_poly.pdbx_strand_id
1 'polypeptide(L)'
;MSAEIDPIKLMKQEVGKAAAKRVQSGMIVGLGTGSTTAYAIQFLGDRLNSGEIKDIVGIPTSFQAEVLAKQYGIPLTTLDAVDHIDVAIDGADEVDPQKNLIKGGGAAHTREKIVDSLAKQFIVVVDSTKIVDSLGSTFLLPVEVI
;
A
#
# COMPACT_ATOMS: atom_id res chain seq x y z
N MET A 1 -3.93 15.33 30.35
CA MET A 1 -3.59 15.99 29.07
C MET A 1 -3.82 14.96 27.98
N SER A 2 -4.96 15.03 27.30
CA SER A 2 -5.23 14.15 26.15
C SER A 2 -4.28 14.54 25.02
N ALA A 3 -3.49 13.59 24.52
CA ALA A 3 -2.65 13.83 23.35
C ALA A 3 -3.54 14.29 22.19
N GLU A 4 -3.21 15.44 21.62
CA GLU A 4 -3.90 15.99 20.45
C GLU A 4 -3.79 14.97 19.30
N ILE A 5 -4.91 14.59 18.70
CA ILE A 5 -4.96 13.58 17.64
C ILE A 5 -4.48 14.26 16.35
N ASP A 6 -3.36 13.80 15.79
CA ASP A 6 -2.89 14.21 14.46
C ASP A 6 -3.91 13.78 13.38
N PRO A 7 -4.60 14.73 12.70
CA PRO A 7 -5.61 14.41 11.70
C PRO A 7 -5.07 13.64 10.50
N ILE A 8 -3.83 13.91 10.07
CA ILE A 8 -3.21 13.23 8.92
C ILE A 8 -2.99 11.76 9.28
N LYS A 9 -2.46 11.52 10.47
CA LYS A 9 -2.28 10.15 10.98
C LYS A 9 -3.61 9.40 11.05
N LEU A 10 -4.67 10.04 11.55
CA LEU A 10 -6.00 9.44 11.61
C LEU A 10 -6.53 9.08 10.21
N MET A 11 -6.40 10.00 9.24
CA MET A 11 -6.81 9.72 7.84
C MET A 11 -6.06 8.51 7.27
N LYS A 12 -4.73 8.45 7.46
CA LYS A 12 -3.92 7.32 7.01
C LYS A 12 -4.35 5.99 7.63
N GLN A 13 -4.68 6.00 8.92
CA GLN A 13 -5.21 4.82 9.61
C GLN A 13 -6.56 4.38 9.03
N GLU A 14 -7.49 5.31 8.83
CA GLU A 14 -8.82 4.99 8.32
C GLU A 14 -8.78 4.46 6.88
N VAL A 15 -7.99 5.07 5.98
CA VAL A 15 -7.85 4.55 4.61
C VAL A 15 -7.10 3.21 4.57
N GLY A 16 -6.09 3.03 5.42
CA GLY A 16 -5.38 1.75 5.55
C GLY A 16 -6.30 0.64 6.03
N LYS A 17 -7.14 0.91 7.03
CA LYS A 17 -8.17 -0.01 7.53
C LYS A 17 -9.21 -0.32 6.47
N ALA A 18 -9.68 0.70 5.74
CA ALA A 18 -10.66 0.53 4.67
C ALA A 18 -10.10 -0.34 3.52
N ALA A 19 -8.84 -0.12 3.13
CA ALA A 19 -8.18 -0.93 2.10
C ALA A 19 -7.94 -2.37 2.58
N ALA A 20 -7.47 -2.56 3.82
CA ALA A 20 -7.28 -3.89 4.38
C ALA A 20 -8.58 -4.72 4.34
N LYS A 21 -9.75 -4.11 4.62
CA LYS A 21 -11.07 -4.77 4.53
C LYS A 21 -11.44 -5.26 3.12
N ARG A 22 -10.81 -4.76 2.06
CA ARG A 22 -11.06 -5.20 0.68
C ARG A 22 -10.38 -6.53 0.36
N VAL A 23 -9.40 -6.94 1.18
CA VAL A 23 -8.73 -8.24 1.05
C VAL A 23 -9.63 -9.35 1.59
N GLN A 24 -9.73 -10.43 0.83
CA GLN A 24 -10.48 -11.64 1.17
C GLN A 24 -9.52 -12.83 1.34
N SER A 25 -9.99 -13.88 2.00
CA SER A 25 -9.22 -15.12 2.15
C SER A 25 -8.81 -15.70 0.79
N GLY A 26 -7.61 -16.25 0.71
CA GLY A 26 -7.07 -16.84 -0.52
C GLY A 26 -6.43 -15.84 -1.50
N MET A 27 -6.52 -14.53 -1.26
CA MET A 27 -5.98 -13.53 -2.18
C MET A 27 -4.45 -13.44 -2.15
N ILE A 28 -3.86 -13.20 -3.32
CA ILE A 28 -2.48 -12.77 -3.49
C ILE A 28 -2.44 -11.24 -3.47
N VAL A 29 -1.73 -10.66 -2.49
CA VAL A 29 -1.79 -9.24 -2.17
C VAL A 29 -0.46 -8.55 -2.45
N GLY A 30 -0.43 -7.57 -3.35
CA GLY A 30 0.67 -6.62 -3.47
C GLY A 30 0.72 -5.70 -2.25
N LEU A 31 1.84 -5.72 -1.52
CA LEU A 31 2.04 -4.94 -0.30
C LEU A 31 2.94 -3.73 -0.61
N GLY A 32 2.31 -2.57 -0.77
CA GLY A 32 2.95 -1.31 -1.09
C GLY A 32 3.89 -0.76 0.00
N THR A 33 4.44 0.42 -0.25
CA THR A 33 5.48 1.06 0.58
C THR A 33 4.96 2.35 1.23
N GLY A 34 5.61 2.76 2.34
CA GLY A 34 5.38 4.06 2.96
C GLY A 34 4.37 4.08 4.10
N SER A 35 4.26 5.24 4.75
CA SER A 35 3.56 5.41 6.04
C SER A 35 2.07 5.10 6.01
N THR A 36 1.38 5.34 4.89
CA THR A 36 -0.06 5.04 4.76
C THR A 36 -0.28 3.54 4.56
N THR A 37 0.48 2.93 3.65
CA THR A 37 0.41 1.49 3.38
C THR A 37 0.81 0.65 4.59
N ALA A 38 1.72 1.16 5.45
CA ALA A 38 2.08 0.51 6.70
C ALA A 38 0.87 0.21 7.60
N TYR A 39 -0.13 1.11 7.65
CA TYR A 39 -1.38 0.84 8.37
C TYR A 39 -2.22 -0.24 7.68
N ALA A 40 -2.26 -0.27 6.35
CA ALA A 40 -2.96 -1.35 5.63
C ALA A 40 -2.32 -2.72 5.93
N ILE A 41 -0.99 -2.81 5.95
CA ILE A 41 -0.25 -4.03 6.31
C ILE A 41 -0.54 -4.43 7.76
N GLN A 42 -0.50 -3.48 8.70
CA GLN A 42 -0.85 -3.73 10.09
C GLN A 42 -2.27 -4.31 10.22
N PHE A 43 -3.28 -3.62 9.68
CA PHE A 43 -4.67 -4.07 9.79
C PHE A 43 -4.90 -5.40 9.06
N LEU A 44 -4.21 -5.65 7.95
CA LEU A 44 -4.29 -6.92 7.25
C LEU A 44 -3.74 -8.07 8.10
N GLY A 45 -2.60 -7.87 8.76
CA GLY A 45 -2.04 -8.83 9.71
C GLY A 45 -2.95 -9.05 10.91
N ASP A 46 -3.54 -8.00 11.49
CA ASP A 46 -4.51 -8.13 12.58
C ASP A 46 -5.73 -8.99 12.19
N ARG A 47 -6.24 -8.82 10.96
CA ARG A 47 -7.34 -9.64 10.40
C ARG A 47 -6.93 -11.10 10.20
N LEU A 48 -5.70 -11.35 9.76
CA LEU A 48 -5.16 -12.70 9.62
C LEU A 48 -4.97 -13.37 10.98
N ASN A 49 -4.38 -12.67 11.95
CA ASN A 49 -4.09 -13.18 13.29
C ASN A 49 -5.36 -13.47 14.11
N SER A 50 -6.43 -12.70 13.88
CA SER A 50 -7.74 -12.94 14.50
C SER A 50 -8.55 -14.06 13.82
N GLY A 51 -8.11 -14.56 12.66
CA GLY A 51 -8.81 -15.57 11.88
C GLY A 51 -10.01 -15.04 11.08
N GLU A 52 -10.17 -13.72 10.96
CA GLU A 52 -11.21 -13.10 10.12
C GLU A 52 -11.01 -13.45 8.64
N ILE A 53 -9.74 -13.52 8.22
CA ILE A 53 -9.32 -14.00 6.89
C ILE A 53 -8.23 -15.06 7.05
N LYS A 54 -7.99 -15.83 5.99
CA LYS A 54 -6.98 -16.90 5.96
C LYS A 54 -6.40 -17.08 4.57
N ASP A 55 -5.31 -17.84 4.47
CA ASP A 55 -4.73 -18.30 3.21
C ASP A 55 -4.34 -17.16 2.25
N ILE A 56 -3.99 -15.97 2.79
CA ILE A 56 -3.43 -14.88 1.98
C ILE A 56 -1.92 -15.02 1.86
N VAL A 57 -1.35 -14.50 0.77
CA VAL A 57 0.10 -14.33 0.61
C VAL A 57 0.41 -12.93 0.11
N GLY A 58 1.49 -12.33 0.62
CA GLY A 58 1.92 -10.97 0.30
C GLY A 58 3.10 -10.92 -0.66
N ILE A 59 3.10 -9.99 -1.60
CA ILE A 59 4.23 -9.65 -2.47
C ILE A 59 4.68 -8.23 -2.11
N PRO A 60 5.79 -8.05 -1.36
CA PRO A 60 6.20 -6.73 -0.94
C PRO A 60 6.79 -5.92 -2.09
N THR A 61 6.54 -4.61 -2.12
CA THR A 61 7.13 -3.68 -3.10
C THR A 61 8.44 -3.05 -2.64
N SER A 62 8.84 -3.25 -1.38
CA SER A 62 10.11 -2.79 -0.83
C SER A 62 10.58 -3.65 0.33
N PHE A 63 11.83 -3.46 0.75
CA PHE A 63 12.35 -4.05 1.99
C PHE A 63 11.56 -3.59 3.22
N GLN A 64 11.11 -2.32 3.25
CA GLN A 64 10.27 -1.82 4.33
C GLN A 64 8.96 -2.63 4.45
N ALA A 65 8.28 -2.82 3.32
CA ALA A 65 7.04 -3.59 3.28
C ALA A 65 7.26 -5.05 3.69
N GLU A 66 8.36 -5.66 3.24
CA GLU A 66 8.74 -7.03 3.60
C GLU A 66 8.93 -7.20 5.11
N VAL A 67 9.73 -6.32 5.73
CA VAL A 67 9.99 -6.38 7.18
C VAL A 67 8.69 -6.20 7.96
N LEU A 68 7.86 -5.24 7.57
CA LEU A 68 6.60 -4.95 8.25
C LEU A 68 5.61 -6.12 8.12
N ALA A 69 5.50 -6.71 6.94
CA ALA A 69 4.63 -7.85 6.70
C ALA A 69 5.04 -9.06 7.56
N LYS A 70 6.34 -9.34 7.67
CA LYS A 70 6.87 -10.38 8.57
C LYS A 70 6.55 -10.08 10.03
N GLN A 71 6.68 -8.82 10.47
CA GLN A 71 6.36 -8.40 11.84
C GLN A 71 4.89 -8.67 12.18
N TYR A 72 3.97 -8.50 11.23
CA TYR A 72 2.54 -8.73 11.42
C TYR A 72 2.06 -10.15 11.04
N GLY A 73 3.00 -11.06 10.74
CA GLY A 73 2.69 -12.47 10.49
C GLY A 73 2.06 -12.76 9.12
N ILE A 74 2.20 -11.86 8.14
CA ILE A 74 1.68 -12.09 6.79
C ILE A 74 2.66 -13.00 6.03
N PRO A 75 2.23 -14.18 5.53
CA PRO A 75 3.06 -15.03 4.69
C PRO A 75 3.48 -14.29 3.42
N LEU A 76 4.74 -14.42 3.02
CA LEU A 76 5.27 -13.73 1.85
C LEU A 76 5.59 -14.70 0.72
N THR A 77 5.43 -14.19 -0.50
CA THR A 77 5.86 -14.83 -1.74
C THR A 77 6.57 -13.79 -2.63
N THR A 78 7.05 -14.23 -3.78
CA THR A 78 7.71 -13.39 -4.76
C THR A 78 6.88 -13.32 -6.04
N LEU A 79 7.17 -12.33 -6.87
CA LEU A 79 6.45 -12.11 -8.13
C LEU A 79 6.56 -13.30 -9.08
N ASP A 80 7.72 -13.95 -9.13
CA ASP A 80 8.04 -15.11 -9.97
C ASP A 80 7.38 -16.42 -9.50
N ALA A 81 6.86 -16.44 -8.27
CA ALA A 81 6.24 -17.62 -7.67
C ALA A 81 4.71 -17.65 -7.81
N VAL A 82 4.11 -16.64 -8.45
CA VAL A 82 2.65 -16.52 -8.64
C VAL A 82 2.30 -16.31 -10.11
N ASP A 83 1.09 -16.72 -10.48
CA ASP A 83 0.54 -16.53 -11.84
C ASP A 83 -0.29 -15.24 -11.97
N HIS A 84 -0.71 -14.65 -10.84
CA HIS A 84 -1.45 -13.40 -10.81
C HIS A 84 -1.34 -12.70 -9.45
N ILE A 85 -1.82 -11.45 -9.40
CA ILE A 85 -2.01 -10.67 -8.17
C ILE A 85 -3.47 -10.24 -8.14
N ASP A 86 -4.20 -10.55 -7.06
CA ASP A 86 -5.62 -10.20 -6.97
C ASP A 86 -5.81 -8.73 -6.66
N VAL A 87 -5.04 -8.22 -5.70
CA VAL A 87 -5.15 -6.85 -5.25
C VAL A 87 -3.78 -6.32 -4.85
N ALA A 88 -3.45 -5.09 -5.25
CA ALA A 88 -2.33 -4.35 -4.71
C ALA A 88 -2.85 -3.16 -3.89
N ILE A 89 -2.27 -2.93 -2.72
CA ILE A 89 -2.56 -1.76 -1.89
C ILE A 89 -1.28 -0.95 -1.75
N ASP A 90 -1.30 0.29 -2.23
CA ASP A 90 -0.14 1.18 -2.12
C ASP A 90 -0.53 2.65 -1.96
N GLY A 91 0.41 3.46 -1.50
CA GLY A 91 0.27 4.91 -1.38
C GLY A 91 0.66 5.65 -2.65
N ALA A 92 0.41 6.95 -2.64
CA ALA A 92 0.86 7.88 -3.65
C ALA A 92 1.37 9.18 -3.01
N ASP A 93 2.25 9.88 -3.73
CA ASP A 93 2.74 11.20 -3.38
C ASP A 93 1.80 12.30 -3.88
N GLU A 94 1.15 12.07 -5.02
CA GLU A 94 0.05 12.89 -5.55
C GLU A 94 -0.99 12.03 -6.27
N VAL A 95 -2.24 12.50 -6.26
CA VAL A 95 -3.39 11.91 -6.96
C VAL A 95 -4.18 13.03 -7.65
N ASP A 96 -4.33 12.95 -8.96
CA ASP A 96 -5.13 13.90 -9.73
C ASP A 96 -6.62 13.47 -9.82
N PRO A 97 -7.53 14.31 -10.35
CA PRO A 97 -8.95 13.97 -10.44
C PRO A 97 -9.26 12.81 -11.41
N GLN A 98 -8.32 12.44 -12.30
CA GLN A 98 -8.42 11.28 -13.19
C GLN A 98 -7.85 10.00 -12.56
N LYS A 99 -7.36 10.08 -11.31
CA LYS A 99 -6.70 9.01 -10.55
C LYS A 99 -5.33 8.61 -11.14
N ASN A 100 -4.69 9.49 -11.89
CA ASN A 100 -3.27 9.35 -12.18
C ASN A 100 -2.46 9.73 -10.93
N LEU A 101 -1.25 9.19 -10.83
CA LEU A 101 -0.46 9.25 -9.61
C LEU A 101 0.97 9.73 -9.89
N ILE A 102 1.53 10.46 -8.93
CA ILE A 102 2.98 10.45 -8.69
C ILE A 102 3.25 9.55 -7.47
N LYS A 103 4.28 8.70 -7.59
CA LYS A 103 4.76 7.75 -6.56
C LYS A 103 6.28 7.87 -6.42
N GLY A 104 6.92 7.03 -5.62
CA GLY A 104 8.38 6.96 -5.57
C GLY A 104 9.06 7.93 -4.62
N GLY A 105 8.33 8.69 -3.81
CA GLY A 105 8.91 9.46 -2.70
C GLY A 105 9.69 8.59 -1.71
N GLY A 106 9.39 7.29 -1.64
CA GLY A 106 10.13 6.28 -0.88
C GLY A 106 11.18 5.50 -1.68
N ALA A 107 11.46 5.88 -2.93
CA ALA A 107 12.43 5.24 -3.83
C ALA A 107 12.21 3.74 -4.10
N ALA A 108 10.94 3.28 -4.08
CA ALA A 108 10.56 1.91 -4.41
C ALA A 108 9.76 1.80 -5.72
N HIS A 109 9.61 2.89 -6.48
CA HIS A 109 8.64 3.03 -7.57
C HIS A 109 8.80 2.01 -8.70
N THR A 110 9.99 1.49 -8.95
CA THR A 110 10.18 0.43 -9.96
C THR A 110 9.45 -0.85 -9.55
N ARG A 111 9.67 -1.33 -8.32
CA ARG A 111 9.03 -2.56 -7.83
C ARG A 111 7.55 -2.35 -7.51
N GLU A 112 7.18 -1.16 -6.99
CA GLU A 112 5.78 -0.75 -6.87
C GLU A 112 5.06 -0.86 -8.21
N LYS A 113 5.57 -0.21 -9.26
CA LYS A 113 4.94 -0.21 -10.59
C LYS A 113 4.78 -1.62 -11.16
N ILE A 114 5.78 -2.49 -11.01
CA ILE A 114 5.70 -3.87 -11.48
C ILE A 114 4.56 -4.62 -10.77
N VAL A 115 4.50 -4.56 -9.43
CA VAL A 115 3.47 -5.26 -8.64
C VAL A 115 2.09 -4.66 -8.88
N ASP A 116 1.96 -3.33 -8.81
CA ASP A 116 0.69 -2.61 -8.93
C ASP A 116 0.05 -2.82 -10.32
N SER A 117 0.87 -2.83 -11.38
CA SER A 117 0.38 -3.01 -12.77
C SER A 117 -0.07 -4.43 -13.10
N LEU A 118 0.40 -5.42 -12.34
CA LEU A 118 0.03 -6.83 -12.49
C LEU A 118 -1.18 -7.23 -11.62
N ALA A 119 -1.63 -6.34 -10.73
CA ALA A 119 -2.80 -6.59 -9.90
C ALA A 119 -4.11 -6.41 -10.67
N LYS A 120 -5.05 -7.36 -10.48
CA LYS A 120 -6.42 -7.25 -11.03
C LYS A 120 -7.14 -6.00 -10.50
N GLN A 121 -6.87 -5.63 -9.25
CA GLN A 121 -7.35 -4.41 -8.65
C GLN A 121 -6.21 -3.66 -7.95
N PHE A 122 -5.96 -2.41 -8.34
CA PHE A 122 -5.03 -1.53 -7.64
C PHE A 122 -5.80 -0.55 -6.74
N ILE A 123 -5.53 -0.59 -5.43
CA ILE A 123 -6.15 0.27 -4.41
C ILE A 123 -5.11 1.26 -3.92
N VAL A 124 -5.34 2.54 -4.22
CA VAL A 124 -4.50 3.63 -3.75
C VAL A 124 -5.01 4.14 -2.41
N VAL A 125 -4.13 4.22 -1.41
CA VAL A 125 -4.43 4.77 -0.07
C VAL A 125 -3.69 6.07 0.17
N VAL A 126 -4.43 7.15 0.33
CA VAL A 126 -3.89 8.48 0.60
C VAL A 126 -4.72 9.24 1.63
N ASP A 127 -4.06 10.12 2.38
CA ASP A 127 -4.74 11.17 3.12
C ASP A 127 -5.08 12.35 2.19
N SER A 128 -5.92 13.28 2.66
CA SER A 128 -6.44 14.37 1.83
C SER A 128 -5.37 15.31 1.26
N THR A 129 -4.17 15.37 1.86
CA THR A 129 -3.09 16.25 1.40
C THR A 129 -2.48 15.81 0.06
N LYS A 130 -2.77 14.59 -0.40
CA LYS A 130 -2.23 14.04 -1.65
C LYS A 130 -3.10 14.31 -2.86
N ILE A 131 -4.30 14.86 -2.66
CA ILE A 131 -5.20 15.20 -3.76
C ILE A 131 -4.78 16.55 -4.33
N VAL A 132 -4.50 16.57 -5.63
CA VAL A 132 -4.04 17.77 -6.36
C VAL A 132 -4.86 17.98 -7.63
N ASP A 133 -4.93 19.21 -8.12
CA ASP A 133 -5.62 19.52 -9.38
C ASP A 133 -4.82 19.05 -10.60
N SER A 134 -3.49 19.09 -10.52
CA SER A 134 -2.57 18.63 -11.55
C SER A 134 -1.35 17.99 -10.93
N LEU A 135 -0.88 16.90 -11.54
CA LEU A 135 0.37 16.25 -11.14
C LEU A 135 1.56 17.21 -11.29
N GLY A 136 2.55 17.04 -10.41
CA GLY A 136 3.77 17.85 -10.34
C GLY A 136 3.59 19.19 -9.61
N SER A 137 2.45 19.42 -8.94
CA SER A 137 2.11 20.71 -8.34
C SER A 137 2.69 20.89 -6.92
N THR A 138 2.81 19.81 -6.16
CA THR A 138 3.29 19.77 -4.78
C THR A 138 4.44 18.80 -4.56
N PHE A 139 4.64 17.86 -5.49
CA PHE A 139 5.68 16.83 -5.43
C PHE A 139 6.40 16.69 -6.77
N LEU A 140 7.73 16.52 -6.73
CA LEU A 140 8.55 16.32 -7.92
C LEU A 140 8.46 14.87 -8.39
N LEU A 141 8.38 14.67 -9.71
CA LEU A 141 8.35 13.33 -10.32
C LEU A 141 9.69 12.60 -10.11
N PRO A 142 9.72 11.48 -9.36
CA PRO A 142 10.94 10.69 -9.22
C PRO A 142 11.27 9.93 -10.50
N VAL A 143 12.56 9.88 -10.84
CA VAL A 143 13.10 9.14 -11.98
C VAL A 143 14.29 8.31 -11.50
N GLU A 144 14.24 6.99 -11.70
CA GLU A 144 15.37 6.10 -11.45
C GLU A 144 16.22 5.97 -12.71
N VAL A 145 17.54 6.06 -12.52
CA VAL A 145 18.56 6.09 -13.57
C VAL A 145 19.66 5.10 -13.22
N ILE A 146 20.40 4.64 -14.24
CA ILE A 146 21.51 3.68 -14.13
C ILE A 146 22.77 4.37 -13.57
#